data_AF-A0A2H0PI65-F1
#
_entry.id   AF-A0A2H0PI65-F1
#
_cell.length_a   1.000
_cell.length_b   1.000
_cell.length_c   1.000
_cell.angle_alpha   90.00
_cell.angle_beta   90.00
_cell.angle_gamma   90.00
#
_symmetry.space_group_name_H-M   'P 1'
#
loop_
_entity.id
_entity.type
_entity.pdbx_description
1 polymer ?
#
loop_
_entity_poly.entity_id
_entity_poly.type
_entity_poly.pdbx_seq_one_letter_code
_entity_poly.pdbx_strand_id
1 'polypeptide(L)'
;MCLAFKARAATKDIDAIFEPSSEIRSAARKVAEDFSLSSDWLNDAANAFMKPLDKRRLLFELSNLSIWTPEADYLLAMKSISARWDSSDKDDVVFLIRHLELKSAKEVFKIIENYYPKHEIPPKTQFLLEEIFE
;
A
#
# COMPACT_ATOMS: atom_id res chain seq x y z
N MET A 1 1.87 -6.02 -0.29
CA MET A 1 1.69 -6.89 -1.48
C MET A 1 2.72 -8.01 -1.54
N CYS A 2 4.03 -7.75 -1.60
CA CYS A 2 5.04 -8.81 -1.74
C CYS A 2 5.15 -9.73 -0.50
N LEU A 3 5.43 -9.16 0.68
CA LEU A 3 5.71 -9.96 1.88
C LEU A 3 4.44 -10.62 2.47
N ALA A 4 3.42 -9.82 2.77
CA ALA A 4 2.21 -10.32 3.44
C ALA A 4 1.28 -11.15 2.55
N PHE A 5 1.28 -10.91 1.23
CA PHE A 5 0.31 -11.52 0.31
C PHE A 5 0.93 -12.32 -0.82
N LYS A 6 2.27 -12.26 -1.01
CA LYS A 6 2.98 -12.94 -2.11
C LYS A 6 2.36 -12.67 -3.49
N ALA A 7 1.79 -11.49 -3.68
CA ALA A 7 1.13 -11.11 -4.94
C ALA A 7 2.14 -10.98 -6.10
N ARG A 8 3.40 -10.66 -5.80
CA ARG A 8 4.53 -10.62 -6.72
C ARG A 8 5.85 -10.84 -5.96
N ALA A 9 6.91 -11.18 -6.69
CA ALA A 9 8.22 -11.49 -6.11
C ALA A 9 8.97 -10.24 -5.61
N ALA A 10 8.79 -9.09 -6.26
CA ALA A 10 9.52 -7.85 -5.94
C ALA A 10 8.68 -6.59 -6.22
N THR A 11 9.12 -5.47 -5.67
CA THR A 11 8.63 -4.11 -5.96
C THR A 11 9.82 -3.24 -6.37
N LYS A 12 9.59 -2.21 -7.18
CA LYS A 12 10.65 -1.31 -7.66
C LYS A 12 11.17 -0.44 -6.52
N ASP A 13 10.26 0.11 -5.74
CA ASP A 13 10.47 1.05 -4.65
C ASP A 13 9.63 0.68 -3.43
N ILE A 14 10.03 1.22 -2.28
CA ILE A 14 9.38 1.08 -0.99
C ILE A 14 9.03 2.48 -0.50
N ASP A 15 7.74 2.71 -0.28
CA ASP A 15 7.25 3.91 0.40
C ASP A 15 7.09 3.64 1.89
N ALA A 16 7.56 4.56 2.73
CA ALA A 16 7.33 4.48 4.18
C ALA A 16 7.46 5.84 4.87
N ILE A 17 6.92 5.90 6.09
CA ILE A 17 7.15 6.98 7.04
C ILE A 17 8.25 6.52 7.99
N PHE A 18 9.24 7.37 8.22
CA PHE A 18 10.47 7.02 8.93
C PHE A 18 10.67 7.88 10.17
N GLU A 19 10.96 7.25 11.30
CA GLU A 19 11.37 7.92 12.52
C GLU A 19 12.55 7.14 13.14
N PRO A 20 13.74 7.76 13.29
CA PRO A 20 14.10 9.12 12.90
C PRO A 20 14.46 9.21 11.40
N SER A 21 13.89 10.20 10.72
CA SER A 21 13.95 10.32 9.25
C SER A 21 15.37 10.51 8.67
N SER A 22 16.25 11.25 9.35
CA SER A 22 17.58 11.61 8.82
C SER A 22 18.50 10.38 8.73
N GLU A 23 18.53 9.62 9.82
CA GLU A 23 19.35 8.43 10.00
C GLU A 23 18.89 7.32 9.06
N ILE A 24 17.57 7.13 8.91
CA ILE A 24 17.01 6.14 7.99
C ILE A 24 17.34 6.51 6.54
N ARG A 25 17.21 7.79 6.14
CA ARG A 25 17.61 8.22 4.78
C ARG A 25 19.10 8.07 4.53
N SER A 26 19.94 8.34 5.54
CA SER A 26 21.39 8.12 5.46
C SER A 26 21.74 6.64 5.26
N ALA A 27 21.09 5.74 6.01
CA ALA A 27 21.26 4.30 5.85
C ALA A 27 20.75 3.81 4.49
N ALA A 28 19.58 4.30 4.04
CA ALA A 28 19.01 3.94 2.75
C ALA A 28 19.90 4.33 1.57
N ARG A 29 20.62 5.45 1.67
CA ARG A 29 21.60 5.86 0.64
C ARG A 29 22.77 4.87 0.54
N LYS A 30 23.30 4.40 1.66
CA LYS A 30 24.36 3.38 1.67
C LYS A 30 23.90 2.09 1.01
N VAL A 31 22.69 1.64 1.32
CA VAL A 31 22.07 0.48 0.64
C VAL A 31 21.91 0.73 -0.86
N ALA A 32 21.52 1.95 -1.26
CA ALA A 32 21.41 2.28 -2.68
C ALA A 32 22.75 2.17 -3.40
N GLU A 33 23.83 2.66 -2.79
CA GLU A 33 25.19 2.58 -3.32
C GLU A 33 25.67 1.13 -3.43
N ASP A 34 25.51 0.34 -2.35
CA ASP A 34 25.97 -1.06 -2.29
C ASP A 34 25.27 -1.96 -3.33
N PHE A 35 23.99 -1.69 -3.61
CA PHE A 35 23.16 -2.51 -4.48
C PHE A 35 22.85 -1.87 -5.84
N SER A 36 23.47 -0.72 -6.16
CA SER A 36 23.22 0.05 -7.40
C SER A 36 21.73 0.34 -7.62
N LEU A 37 21.02 0.68 -6.54
CA LEU A 37 19.61 1.08 -6.60
C LEU A 37 19.48 2.57 -6.90
N SER A 38 18.30 2.97 -7.35
CA SER A 38 17.95 4.39 -7.44
C SER A 38 18.01 5.06 -6.07
N SER A 39 18.40 6.33 -5.98
CA SER A 39 18.50 7.05 -4.71
C SER A 39 17.15 7.26 -4.01
N ASP A 40 16.04 7.08 -4.73
CA ASP A 40 14.65 7.17 -4.27
C ASP A 40 13.98 5.80 -4.06
N TRP A 41 14.75 4.69 -4.05
CA TRP A 41 14.22 3.35 -3.82
C TRP A 41 13.46 3.22 -2.49
N LEU A 42 13.82 4.07 -1.51
CA LEU A 42 13.10 4.26 -0.26
C LEU A 42 12.65 5.72 -0.17
N ASN A 43 11.34 5.95 -0.21
CA ASN A 43 10.76 7.29 -0.21
C ASN A 43 9.52 7.38 0.70
N ASP A 44 8.88 8.54 0.77
CA ASP A 44 7.74 8.85 1.65
C ASP A 44 6.48 9.29 0.87
N ALA A 45 6.38 8.97 -0.42
CA ALA A 45 5.28 9.42 -1.27
C ALA A 45 3.91 8.88 -0.81
N ALA A 46 3.87 7.70 -0.19
CA ALA A 46 2.65 7.11 0.34
C ALA A 46 2.09 7.82 1.59
N ASN A 47 2.84 8.72 2.24
CA ASN A 47 2.44 9.39 3.48
C ASN A 47 1.09 10.13 3.33
N ALA A 48 0.84 10.74 2.17
CA ALA A 48 -0.41 11.47 1.89
C ALA A 48 -1.68 10.59 1.97
N PHE A 49 -1.53 9.28 1.86
CA PHE A 49 -2.65 8.32 1.88
C PHE A 49 -2.70 7.49 3.16
N MET A 50 -1.69 7.56 4.03
CA MET A 50 -1.67 6.76 5.26
C MET A 50 -2.61 7.37 6.31
N LYS A 51 -3.46 6.53 6.90
CA LYS A 51 -4.24 6.86 8.09
C LYS A 51 -3.69 6.06 9.29
N PRO A 52 -3.91 6.52 10.53
CA PRO A 52 -3.58 5.76 11.72
C PRO A 52 -4.15 4.34 11.64
N LEU A 53 -3.31 3.35 11.96
CA LEU A 53 -3.69 1.94 11.95
C LEU A 53 -4.15 1.50 13.34
N ASP A 54 -5.47 1.39 13.51
CA ASP A 54 -6.06 0.84 14.74
C ASP A 54 -5.83 -0.66 14.86
N LYS A 55 -5.84 -1.38 13.72
CA LYS A 55 -5.67 -2.83 13.64
C LYS A 55 -4.45 -3.18 12.80
N ARG A 56 -3.60 -4.04 13.36
CA ARG A 56 -2.42 -4.60 12.72
C ARG A 56 -2.16 -6.00 13.25
N ARG A 57 -1.57 -6.84 12.42
CA ARG A 57 -1.14 -8.19 12.80
C ARG A 57 0.36 -8.34 12.64
N LEU A 58 0.98 -9.13 13.51
CA LEU A 58 2.39 -9.45 13.44
C LEU A 58 2.62 -10.33 12.20
N LEU A 59 3.52 -9.90 11.32
CA LEU A 59 3.91 -10.63 10.11
C LEU A 59 5.20 -11.42 10.33
N PHE A 60 6.22 -10.78 10.89
CA PHE A 60 7.49 -11.41 11.25
C PHE A 60 7.99 -10.89 12.59
N GLU A 61 8.61 -11.76 13.37
CA GLU A 61 9.36 -11.40 14.57
C GLU A 61 10.80 -11.89 14.38
N LEU A 62 11.74 -10.95 14.37
CA LEU A 62 13.18 -11.20 14.34
C LEU A 62 13.79 -10.66 15.64
N SER A 63 15.03 -11.05 15.94
CA SER A 63 15.69 -10.74 17.23
C SER A 63 15.65 -9.27 17.64
N ASN A 64 15.64 -8.35 16.68
CA ASN A 64 15.58 -6.90 16.91
C ASN A 64 14.60 -6.18 15.95
N LEU A 65 13.70 -6.91 15.29
CA LEU A 65 12.78 -6.33 14.31
C LEU A 65 11.45 -7.06 14.30
N SER A 66 10.40 -6.37 14.73
CA SER A 66 9.02 -6.83 14.56
C SER A 66 8.40 -6.14 13.35
N ILE A 67 7.92 -6.94 12.39
CA ILE A 67 7.26 -6.45 11.18
C ILE A 67 5.77 -6.69 11.33
N TRP A 68 4.99 -5.62 11.28
CA TRP A 68 3.54 -5.66 11.34
C TRP A 68 2.94 -5.38 9.96
N THR A 69 1.77 -5.93 9.68
CA THR A 69 0.99 -5.59 8.50
C THR A 69 -0.39 -5.06 8.90
N PRO A 70 -0.90 -4.03 8.22
CA PRO A 70 -2.31 -3.67 8.32
C PRO A 70 -3.19 -4.81 7.82
N GLU A 71 -4.48 -4.74 8.18
CA GLU A 71 -5.50 -5.63 7.62
C GLU A 71 -5.69 -5.39 6.12
N ALA A 72 -6.17 -6.42 5.43
CA ALA A 72 -6.28 -6.42 3.97
C ALA A 72 -7.29 -5.39 3.45
N ASP A 73 -8.32 -5.07 4.22
CA ASP A 73 -9.35 -4.08 3.89
C ASP A 73 -8.80 -2.65 3.93
N TYR A 74 -7.96 -2.32 4.92
CA TYR A 74 -7.21 -1.06 4.94
C TYR A 74 -6.30 -0.93 3.72
N LEU A 75 -5.55 -2.00 3.38
CA LEU A 75 -4.68 -1.99 2.20
C LEU A 75 -5.48 -1.81 0.91
N LEU A 76 -6.65 -2.45 0.80
CA LEU A 76 -7.54 -2.27 -0.34
C LEU A 76 -7.96 -0.81 -0.44
N ALA A 77 -8.43 -0.22 0.67
CA ALA A 77 -8.87 1.16 0.69
C ALA A 77 -7.76 2.13 0.24
N MET A 78 -6.58 2.00 0.85
CA MET A 78 -5.42 2.84 0.54
C MET A 78 -4.99 2.68 -0.93
N LYS A 79 -4.89 1.44 -1.43
CA LYS A 79 -4.51 1.16 -2.81
C LYS A 79 -5.52 1.68 -3.82
N SER A 80 -6.82 1.59 -3.54
CA SER A 80 -7.87 2.10 -4.42
C SER A 80 -7.84 3.62 -4.57
N ILE A 81 -7.54 4.38 -3.51
CA ILE A 81 -7.45 5.84 -3.60
C ILE A 81 -6.12 6.34 -4.20
N SER A 82 -5.03 5.62 -3.94
CA SER A 82 -3.69 6.01 -4.41
C SER A 82 -3.40 5.51 -5.83
N ALA A 83 -4.23 4.62 -6.38
CA ALA A 83 -3.98 3.95 -7.66
C ALA A 83 -3.70 4.93 -8.80
N ARG A 84 -2.65 4.61 -9.56
CA ARG A 84 -2.30 5.26 -10.83
C ARG A 84 -2.67 4.33 -11.98
N TRP A 85 -3.28 4.90 -13.01
CA TRP A 85 -3.85 4.16 -14.14
C TRP A 85 -2.80 3.41 -14.97
N ASP A 86 -1.58 3.94 -15.02
CA ASP A 86 -0.44 3.47 -15.81
C ASP A 86 0.55 2.62 -14.98
N SER A 87 0.06 1.95 -13.93
CA SER A 87 0.90 1.23 -12.98
C SER A 87 0.29 -0.11 -12.55
N SER A 88 1.08 -0.91 -11.82
CA SER A 88 0.62 -2.15 -11.18
C SER A 88 -0.36 -1.94 -10.01
N ASP A 89 -0.78 -0.71 -9.72
CA ASP A 89 -1.72 -0.43 -8.64
C ASP A 89 -3.10 -1.06 -8.91
N LYS A 90 -3.53 -1.14 -10.18
CA LYS A 90 -4.78 -1.86 -10.57
C LYS A 90 -4.70 -3.33 -10.18
N ASP A 91 -3.57 -4.00 -10.47
CA ASP A 91 -3.39 -5.42 -10.14
C ASP A 91 -3.40 -5.66 -8.62
N ASP A 92 -2.84 -4.73 -7.85
CA ASP A 92 -2.88 -4.78 -6.38
C ASP A 92 -4.32 -4.69 -5.85
N VAL A 93 -5.14 -3.80 -6.41
CA VAL A 93 -6.56 -3.65 -6.08
C VAL A 93 -7.35 -4.91 -6.45
N VAL A 94 -7.15 -5.44 -7.66
CA VAL A 94 -7.80 -6.69 -8.12
C VAL A 94 -7.42 -7.86 -7.22
N PHE A 95 -6.14 -7.98 -6.86
CA PHE A 95 -5.68 -9.02 -5.94
C PHE A 95 -6.42 -8.94 -4.60
N LEU A 96 -6.50 -7.75 -4.00
CA LEU A 96 -7.13 -7.54 -2.69
C LEU A 96 -8.64 -7.77 -2.73
N ILE A 97 -9.31 -7.36 -3.81
CA ILE A 97 -10.74 -7.65 -4.05
C ILE A 97 -10.98 -9.16 -4.03
N ARG A 98 -10.15 -9.94 -4.74
CA ARG A 98 -10.25 -11.40 -4.77
C ARG A 98 -9.94 -12.01 -3.41
N HIS A 99 -8.92 -11.51 -2.73
CA HIS A 99 -8.51 -11.99 -1.40
C HIS A 99 -9.59 -11.76 -0.34
N LEU A 100 -10.32 -10.65 -0.43
CA LEU A 100 -11.44 -10.29 0.45
C LEU A 100 -12.79 -10.83 -0.04
N GLU A 101 -12.78 -11.60 -1.14
CA GLU A 101 -13.95 -12.22 -1.77
C GLU A 101 -15.08 -11.24 -2.16
N LEU A 102 -14.75 -9.97 -2.41
CA LEU A 102 -15.72 -8.92 -2.73
C LEU A 102 -16.32 -9.13 -4.12
N LYS A 103 -17.62 -8.87 -4.25
CA LYS A 103 -18.42 -9.20 -5.44
C LYS A 103 -18.91 -7.98 -6.21
N SER A 104 -18.69 -6.77 -5.70
CA SER A 104 -19.10 -5.54 -6.40
C SER A 104 -18.25 -4.33 -6.04
N ALA A 105 -18.22 -3.35 -6.95
CA ALA A 105 -17.59 -2.05 -6.70
C ALA A 105 -18.18 -1.37 -5.46
N LYS A 106 -19.49 -1.55 -5.21
CA LYS A 106 -20.19 -1.00 -4.04
C LYS A 106 -19.65 -1.53 -2.71
N GLU A 107 -19.29 -2.82 -2.65
CA GLU A 107 -18.68 -3.41 -1.44
C GLU A 107 -17.29 -2.84 -1.18
N VAL A 108 -16.49 -2.66 -2.24
CA VAL A 108 -15.17 -2.01 -2.13
C VAL A 108 -15.31 -0.57 -1.66
N PHE A 109 -16.26 0.19 -2.24
CA PHE A 109 -16.55 1.55 -1.82
C PHE A 109 -16.91 1.67 -0.34
N LYS A 110 -17.74 0.74 0.16
CA LYS A 110 -18.09 0.70 1.58
C LYS A 110 -16.86 0.48 2.47
N ILE A 111 -15.88 -0.30 2.02
CA ILE A 111 -14.62 -0.47 2.74
C ILE A 111 -13.80 0.82 2.71
N ILE A 112 -13.70 1.49 1.56
CA ILE A 112 -12.98 2.77 1.45
C ILE A 112 -13.55 3.81 2.41
N GLU A 113 -14.89 3.92 2.48
CA GLU A 113 -15.59 4.87 3.34
C GLU A 113 -15.36 4.65 4.84
N ASN A 114 -14.90 3.47 5.27
CA ASN A 114 -14.53 3.22 6.67
C ASN A 114 -13.21 3.92 7.06
N TYR A 115 -12.36 4.22 6.08
CA TYR A 115 -11.01 4.76 6.30
C TYR A 115 -10.83 6.18 5.76
N TYR A 116 -11.56 6.54 4.70
CA TYR A 116 -11.45 7.82 4.03
C TYR A 116 -12.82 8.49 3.90
N PRO A 117 -12.98 9.75 4.38
CA PRO A 117 -14.18 10.52 4.14
C PRO A 117 -14.48 10.65 2.64
N LYS A 118 -15.76 10.64 2.26
CA LYS A 118 -16.20 10.71 0.85
C LYS A 118 -15.55 11.84 0.03
N HIS A 119 -15.31 13.00 0.65
CA HIS A 119 -14.71 14.15 -0.04
C HIS A 119 -13.21 14.00 -0.30
N GLU A 120 -12.53 13.04 0.36
CA GLU A 120 -11.13 12.70 0.10
C GLU A 120 -10.98 11.62 -0.99
N ILE A 121 -12.08 10.95 -1.39
CA ILE A 121 -12.04 9.88 -2.39
C ILE A 121 -11.99 10.49 -3.80
N PRO A 122 -10.91 10.29 -4.57
CA PRO A 122 -10.82 10.83 -5.92
C PRO A 122 -11.87 10.21 -6.85
N PRO A 123 -12.48 10.97 -7.79
CA PRO A 123 -13.41 10.41 -8.77
C PRO A 123 -12.82 9.25 -9.60
N LYS A 124 -11.50 9.29 -9.87
CA LYS A 124 -10.78 8.20 -10.56
C LYS A 124 -10.90 6.85 -9.86
N THR A 125 -11.07 6.83 -8.54
CA THR A 125 -11.24 5.59 -7.76
C THR A 125 -12.57 4.93 -8.11
N GLN A 126 -13.61 5.72 -8.37
CA GLN A 126 -14.89 5.18 -8.83
C GLN A 126 -14.78 4.50 -10.18
N PHE A 127 -14.23 5.21 -11.16
CA PHE A 127 -14.03 4.68 -12.50
C PHE A 127 -13.17 3.41 -12.51
N LEU A 128 -12.09 3.39 -11.71
CA LEU A 128 -11.24 2.20 -11.56
C LEU A 128 -12.03 0.99 -11.04
N LEU A 129 -12.85 1.20 -10.00
CA LEU A 129 -13.60 0.11 -9.40
C LEU A 129 -14.72 -0.39 -10.30
N GLU A 130 -15.42 0.50 -10.99
CA GLU A 130 -16.42 0.13 -11.99
C GLU A 130 -15.79 -0.71 -13.10
N GLU A 131 -14.66 -0.27 -13.67
CA GLU A 131 -13.92 -0.99 -14.71
C GLU A 131 -13.39 -2.37 -14.25
N ILE A 132 -13.06 -2.54 -12.97
CA ILE A 132 -12.60 -3.84 -12.44
C ILE A 132 -13.74 -4.88 -12.38
N PHE A 133 -14.99 -4.44 -12.23
CA PHE A 133 -16.17 -5.32 -12.07
C PHE A 133 -17.04 -5.44 -13.33
N GLU A 134 -16.69 -4.74 -14.41
CA GLU A 134 -17.20 -5.02 -15.77
C GLU A 134 -16.62 -6.33 -16.33
#